data_AF-A0A7W6GFP1-F1
#
_entry.id   AF-A0A7W6GFP1-F1
#
_cell.length_a   1.000
_cell.length_b   1.000
_cell.length_c   1.000
_cell.angle_alpha   90.00
_cell.angle_beta   90.00
_cell.angle_gamma   90.00
#
_symmetry.space_group_name_H-M   'P 1'
#
loop_
_entity.id
_entity.type
_entity.pdbx_description
1 polymer ?
#
loop_
_entity_poly.entity_id
_entity_poly.type
_entity_poly.pdbx_seq_one_letter_code
_entity_poly.pdbx_strand_id
1 'polypeptide(L)'
;MPAMSDAELADAVAEGCFGAMTLDTSVFDQFECNLDYRALRSLGPVASQHGVALIFTDVTAREVQAHIARAATDQAAKLTAALNQYRKAWRRPENEASALTTTCRPTPQSWRKRSGSLS
;
A
#
# COMPACT_ATOMS: atom_id res chain seq x y z
N MET A 1 -22.14 -22.87 13.13
CA MET A 1 -21.04 -22.20 13.83
C MET A 1 -21.19 -22.52 15.32
N PRO A 2 -20.12 -22.83 16.08
CA PRO A 2 -20.24 -23.08 17.51
C PRO A 2 -20.83 -21.86 18.23
N ALA A 3 -21.63 -22.10 19.27
CA ALA A 3 -22.31 -21.08 20.06
C ALA A 3 -21.42 -20.44 21.14
N MET A 4 -20.09 -20.56 20.97
CA MET A 4 -19.08 -20.13 21.93
C MET A 4 -18.78 -18.64 21.76
N SER A 5 -18.49 -17.96 22.85
CA SER A 5 -17.91 -16.61 22.84
C SER A 5 -16.43 -16.66 22.42
N ASP A 6 -15.87 -15.52 22.02
CA ASP A 6 -14.46 -15.42 21.62
C ASP A 6 -13.49 -15.86 22.71
N ALA A 7 -13.82 -15.59 23.98
CA ALA A 7 -13.03 -16.01 25.14
C ALA A 7 -13.04 -17.54 25.29
N GLU A 8 -14.22 -18.15 25.23
CA GLU A 8 -14.38 -19.60 25.31
C GLU A 8 -13.72 -20.31 24.11
N LEU A 9 -13.73 -19.68 22.94
CA LEU A 9 -13.05 -20.20 21.77
C LEU A 9 -11.52 -20.18 21.97
N ALA A 10 -10.97 -19.09 22.51
CA ALA A 10 -9.55 -18.99 22.80
C ALA A 10 -9.10 -20.04 23.82
N ASP A 11 -9.89 -20.24 24.88
CA ASP A 11 -9.64 -21.26 25.89
C ASP A 11 -9.72 -22.67 25.28
N ALA A 12 -10.74 -22.96 24.47
CA ALA A 12 -10.88 -24.26 23.81
C ALA A 12 -9.74 -24.55 22.81
N VAL A 13 -9.21 -23.54 22.13
CA VAL A 13 -7.99 -23.68 21.31
C VAL A 13 -6.78 -23.95 22.21
N ALA A 14 -6.64 -23.23 23.32
CA ALA A 14 -5.54 -23.41 24.26
C ALA A 14 -5.52 -24.81 24.89
N GLU A 15 -6.69 -25.35 25.19
CA GLU A 15 -6.91 -26.69 25.75
C GLU A 15 -6.71 -27.82 24.72
N GLY A 16 -6.53 -27.49 23.43
CA GLY A 16 -6.36 -28.49 22.37
C GLY A 16 -7.66 -29.22 22.02
N CYS A 17 -8.82 -28.61 22.25
CA CYS A 17 -10.12 -29.21 21.96
C CYS A 17 -10.42 -29.33 20.45
N PHE A 18 -9.58 -28.76 19.58
CA PHE A 18 -9.73 -28.80 18.13
C PHE A 18 -8.60 -29.60 17.47
N GLY A 19 -8.94 -30.61 16.68
CA GLY A 19 -7.94 -31.40 15.96
C GLY A 19 -7.42 -30.75 14.67
N ALA A 20 -8.22 -29.88 14.05
CA ALA A 20 -7.85 -29.21 12.81
C ALA A 20 -8.60 -27.90 12.59
N MET A 21 -8.00 -27.01 11.80
CA MET A 21 -8.62 -25.78 11.34
C MET A 21 -8.36 -25.58 9.84
N THR A 22 -9.36 -25.04 9.15
CA THR A 22 -9.27 -24.56 7.77
C THR A 22 -9.54 -23.07 7.73
N LEU A 23 -8.99 -22.37 6.75
CA LEU A 23 -9.24 -20.94 6.56
C LEU A 23 -10.08 -20.72 5.31
N ASP A 24 -11.03 -19.81 5.42
CA ASP A 24 -11.70 -19.26 4.25
C ASP A 24 -10.75 -18.35 3.47
N THR A 25 -10.91 -18.33 2.15
CA THR A 25 -10.03 -17.57 1.24
C THR A 25 -10.21 -16.06 1.36
N SER A 26 -11.38 -15.61 1.83
CA SER A 26 -11.67 -14.20 2.09
C SER A 26 -10.77 -13.57 3.17
N VAL A 27 -10.21 -14.37 4.08
CA VAL A 27 -9.28 -13.87 5.11
C VAL A 27 -8.03 -13.27 4.49
N PHE A 28 -7.58 -13.76 3.34
CA PHE A 28 -6.39 -13.26 2.66
C PHE A 28 -6.60 -11.88 2.04
N ASP A 29 -7.84 -11.56 1.63
CA ASP A 29 -8.19 -10.26 1.06
C ASP A 29 -8.04 -9.12 2.08
N GLN A 30 -8.34 -9.40 3.36
CA GLN A 30 -8.20 -8.44 4.46
C GLN A 30 -6.75 -8.00 4.67
N PHE A 31 -5.79 -8.83 4.27
CA PHE A 31 -4.36 -8.57 4.37
C PHE A 31 -3.74 -8.24 3.02
N GLU A 32 -4.54 -7.72 2.07
CA GLU A 32 -4.11 -7.36 0.72
C GLU A 32 -3.42 -8.52 -0.04
N CYS A 33 -3.80 -9.75 0.27
CA CYS A 33 -3.16 -10.97 -0.23
C CYS A 33 -1.65 -11.07 0.09
N ASN A 34 -1.18 -10.35 1.12
CA ASN A 34 0.20 -10.39 1.59
C ASN A 34 0.41 -11.54 2.59
N LEU A 35 0.96 -12.65 2.10
CA LEU A 35 1.23 -13.84 2.91
C LEU A 35 2.29 -13.63 4.01
N ASP A 36 3.10 -12.57 3.91
CA ASP A 36 4.08 -12.21 4.94
C ASP A 36 3.49 -11.39 6.08
N TYR A 37 2.19 -11.07 6.01
CA TYR A 37 1.51 -10.38 7.09
C TYR A 37 1.58 -11.18 8.40
N ARG A 38 1.91 -10.48 9.50
CA ARG A 38 2.22 -11.12 10.80
C ARG A 38 1.13 -12.09 11.26
N ALA A 39 -0.14 -11.72 11.09
CA ALA A 39 -1.27 -12.55 11.49
C ALA A 39 -1.29 -13.89 10.72
N LEU A 40 -1.12 -13.87 9.39
CA LEU A 40 -1.08 -15.07 8.57
C LEU A 40 0.14 -15.94 8.89
N ARG A 41 1.31 -15.33 9.07
CA ARG A 41 2.53 -16.03 9.48
C ARG A 41 2.41 -16.69 10.86
N SER A 42 1.65 -16.11 11.78
CA SER A 42 1.47 -16.69 13.13
C SER A 42 0.58 -17.93 13.17
N LEU A 43 -0.21 -18.20 12.12
CA LEU A 43 -1.13 -19.34 12.11
C LEU A 43 -0.41 -20.68 12.21
N GLY A 44 0.71 -20.85 11.51
CA GLY A 44 1.50 -22.09 11.56
C GLY A 44 2.06 -22.38 12.96
N PRO A 45 2.81 -21.43 13.58
CA PRO A 45 3.29 -21.57 14.95
C PRO A 45 2.18 -21.79 15.98
N VAL A 46 1.08 -21.03 15.92
CA VAL A 46 -0.04 -21.17 16.86
C VAL A 46 -0.70 -22.55 16.72
N ALA A 47 -1.00 -22.97 15.49
CA ALA A 47 -1.58 -24.29 15.24
C ALA A 47 -0.66 -25.40 15.75
N SER A 48 0.65 -25.29 15.50
CA SER A 48 1.64 -26.27 15.98
C SER A 48 1.77 -26.30 17.51
N GLN A 49 1.70 -25.14 18.17
CA GLN A 49 1.79 -25.04 19.64
C GLN A 49 0.61 -25.71 20.36
N HIS A 50 -0.57 -25.65 19.77
CA HIS A 50 -1.80 -26.18 20.36
C HIS A 50 -2.21 -27.54 19.77
N GLY A 51 -1.34 -28.18 18.98
CA GLY A 51 -1.64 -29.49 18.38
C GLY A 51 -2.76 -29.48 17.35
N VAL A 52 -3.08 -28.31 16.78
CA VAL A 52 -4.12 -28.14 15.76
C VAL A 52 -3.50 -28.33 14.38
N ALA A 53 -4.09 -29.17 13.54
CA ALA A 53 -3.66 -29.30 12.14
C ALA A 53 -4.22 -28.14 11.29
N LEU A 54 -3.36 -27.32 10.70
CA LEU A 54 -3.77 -26.32 9.72
C LEU A 54 -3.87 -26.97 8.34
N ILE A 55 -5.09 -27.03 7.79
CA ILE A 55 -5.38 -27.74 6.53
C ILE A 55 -5.67 -26.73 5.41
N PHE A 56 -4.89 -26.83 4.34
CA PHE A 56 -5.16 -26.19 3.06
C PHE A 56 -5.37 -27.26 2.00
N THR A 57 -6.56 -27.26 1.39
CA THR A 57 -6.85 -28.10 0.24
C THR A 57 -6.26 -27.49 -1.04
N ASP A 58 -6.08 -28.30 -2.08
CA ASP A 58 -5.66 -27.82 -3.40
C ASP A 58 -6.63 -26.80 -4.00
N VAL A 59 -7.91 -26.85 -3.61
CA VAL A 59 -8.93 -25.89 -4.04
C VAL A 59 -8.65 -24.54 -3.39
N THR A 60 -8.50 -24.52 -2.06
CA THR A 60 -8.16 -23.29 -1.31
C THR A 60 -6.83 -22.70 -1.77
N ALA A 61 -5.82 -23.52 -2.04
CA ALA A 61 -4.52 -23.05 -2.52
C ALA A 61 -4.62 -22.38 -3.90
N ARG A 62 -5.38 -22.98 -4.82
CA ARG A 62 -5.62 -22.41 -6.16
C ARG A 62 -6.40 -21.09 -6.10
N GLU A 63 -7.38 -21.02 -5.20
CA GLU A 63 -8.17 -19.82 -5.01
C GLU A 63 -7.35 -18.68 -4.41
N VAL A 64 -6.54 -18.95 -3.38
CA VAL A 64 -5.61 -17.95 -2.82
C VAL A 64 -4.63 -17.44 -3.88
N GLN A 65 -4.08 -18.33 -4.72
CA GLN A 65 -3.24 -17.91 -5.85
C GLN A 65 -3.99 -17.00 -6.83
N ALA A 66 -5.26 -17.30 -7.13
CA ALA A 66 -6.08 -16.47 -8.00
C ALA A 66 -6.35 -15.09 -7.37
N HIS A 67 -6.58 -15.02 -6.06
CA HIS A 67 -6.74 -13.76 -5.33
C HIS A 67 -5.47 -12.91 -5.38
N ILE A 68 -4.29 -13.51 -5.12
CA ILE A 68 -3.00 -12.83 -5.23
C ILE A 68 -2.79 -12.27 -6.65
N ALA A 69 -3.06 -13.07 -7.69
CA ALA A 69 -2.90 -12.65 -9.08
C ALA A 69 -3.84 -11.48 -9.45
N ARG A 70 -5.10 -11.52 -9.01
CA ARG A 70 -6.07 -10.44 -9.21
C ARG A 70 -5.63 -9.18 -8.48
N ALA A 71 -5.26 -9.28 -7.21
CA ALA A 71 -4.78 -8.17 -6.41
C ALA A 71 -3.54 -7.51 -7.04
N ALA A 72 -2.56 -8.30 -7.50
CA ALA A 72 -1.39 -7.77 -8.18
C ALA A 72 -1.75 -6.99 -9.47
N THR A 73 -2.69 -7.51 -10.26
CA THR A 73 -3.18 -6.85 -11.48
C THR A 73 -3.86 -5.53 -11.15
N ASP A 74 -4.74 -5.52 -10.14
CA ASP A 74 -5.46 -4.33 -9.71
C ASP A 74 -4.51 -3.25 -9.17
N GLN A 75 -3.51 -3.64 -8.38
CA GLN A 75 -2.50 -2.72 -7.87
C GLN A 75 -1.62 -2.14 -8.99
N ALA A 76 -1.24 -2.95 -9.98
CA ALA A 76 -0.52 -2.48 -11.16
C ALA A 76 -1.34 -1.46 -11.97
N ALA A 77 -2.64 -1.71 -12.13
CA ALA A 77 -3.56 -0.78 -12.79
C ALA A 77 -3.69 0.54 -12.01
N LYS A 78 -3.86 0.48 -10.69
CA LYS A 78 -3.92 1.66 -9.81
C LYS A 78 -2.63 2.47 -9.85
N LEU A 79 -1.47 1.81 -9.79
CA LEU A 79 -0.16 2.46 -9.90
C LEU A 79 0.00 3.16 -11.24
N THR A 80 -0.37 2.50 -12.34
CA THR A 80 -0.30 3.07 -13.69
C THR A 80 -1.21 4.29 -13.83
N ALA A 81 -2.43 4.23 -13.27
CA ALA A 81 -3.35 5.35 -13.25
C ALA A 81 -2.79 6.53 -12.44
N ALA A 82 -2.25 6.27 -11.25
CA ALA A 82 -1.62 7.28 -10.40
C ALA A 82 -0.43 7.95 -11.10
N LEU A 83 0.48 7.18 -11.69
CA LEU A 83 1.62 7.71 -12.44
C LEU A 83 1.16 8.58 -13.61
N ASN A 84 0.12 8.18 -14.33
CA ASN A 84 -0.45 9.00 -15.41
C ASN A 84 -1.06 10.31 -14.90
N GLN A 85 -1.71 10.29 -13.74
CA GLN A 85 -2.26 11.48 -13.11
C GLN A 85 -1.15 12.45 -12.71
N TYR A 86 -0.09 11.97 -12.04
CA TYR A 86 1.09 12.78 -11.71
C TYR A 86 1.78 13.33 -12.96
N ARG A 87 1.95 12.51 -14.00
CA ARG A 87 2.52 12.95 -15.29
C ARG A 87 1.71 14.09 -15.91
N LYS A 88 0.37 14.06 -15.82
CA LYS A 88 -0.48 15.15 -16.30
C LYS A 88 -0.35 16.41 -15.44
N ALA A 89 -0.32 16.26 -14.11
CA ALA A 89 -0.19 17.38 -13.19
C ALA A 89 1.17 18.11 -13.32
N TRP A 90 2.24 17.38 -13.63
CA TRP A 90 3.59 17.94 -13.81
C TRP A 90 3.88 18.43 -15.22
N ARG A 91 2.94 18.32 -16.17
CA ARG A 91 3.08 19.02 -17.44
C ARG A 91 2.99 20.51 -17.17
N ARG A 92 4.14 21.17 -17.19
CA ARG A 92 4.23 22.62 -17.26
C ARG A 92 3.47 23.07 -18.51
N PRO A 93 2.55 24.05 -18.44
CA PRO A 93 1.98 24.61 -19.65
C PRO A 93 3.13 25.21 -20.47
N GLU A 94 3.36 24.68 -21.68
CA GLU A 94 4.36 25.20 -22.63
C GLU A 94 4.12 26.68 -22.98
N ASN A 95 2.95 27.23 -22.62
CA ASN A 95 2.56 28.62 -22.85
C ASN A 95 2.92 29.61 -21.72
N GLU A 96 3.51 29.20 -20.60
CA GLU A 96 3.95 30.14 -19.53
C GLU A 96 5.46 30.43 -19.53
N ALA A 97 6.23 29.80 -20.41
CA ALA A 97 7.64 30.15 -20.59
C ALA A 97 7.83 31.55 -21.24
N SER A 98 6.78 32.09 -21.90
CA SER A 98 6.84 33.42 -22.52
C SER A 98 6.39 34.58 -21.61
N ALA A 99 5.75 34.31 -20.46
CA ALA A 99 5.25 35.35 -19.56
C ALA A 99 6.27 35.78 -18.49
N LEU A 100 7.34 35.01 -18.29
CA LEU A 100 8.48 35.39 -17.44
C LEU A 100 9.54 36.19 -18.22
N THR A 101 9.10 37.00 -19.18
CA THR A 101 9.82 38.23 -19.53
C THR A 101 9.38 39.30 -18.52
N THR A 102 9.58 39.06 -17.22
CA THR A 102 9.58 40.15 -16.26
C THR A 102 10.71 41.06 -16.70
N THR A 103 10.32 42.14 -17.36
CA THR A 103 11.19 43.23 -17.76
C THR A 103 12.13 43.51 -16.59
N CYS A 104 13.41 43.18 -16.75
CA CYS A 104 14.46 43.90 -16.04
C CYS A 104 14.30 45.35 -16.51
N ARG A 105 13.48 46.11 -15.77
CA ARG A 105 13.29 47.52 -16.01
C ARG A 105 14.69 48.13 -15.92
N PRO A 106 15.23 48.70 -17.01
CA PRO A 106 16.55 49.28 -16.94
C PRO A 106 16.54 50.32 -15.83
N THR A 107 17.52 50.23 -14.93
CA THR A 107 17.67 51.12 -13.78
C THR A 107 17.48 52.57 -14.23
N PRO A 108 16.62 53.37 -13.57
CA PRO A 108 16.41 54.77 -13.95
C PRO A 108 17.75 55.49 -14.03
N GLN A 109 17.99 56.19 -15.14
CA GLN A 109 19.26 56.87 -15.46
C GLN A 109 19.68 57.90 -14.38
N SER A 110 18.74 58.32 -13.52
CA SER A 110 18.98 59.17 -12.35
C SER A 110 19.86 58.54 -11.26
N TRP A 111 20.08 57.22 -11.28
CA TRP A 111 20.91 56.51 -10.30
C TRP A 111 22.39 56.39 -10.72
N ARG A 112 22.77 56.85 -11.93
CA ARG A 112 24.16 56.73 -12.44
C ARG A 112 25.10 57.87 -12.04
N LYS A 113 24.63 58.96 -11.43
CA LYS A 113 25.49 60.10 -11.04
C LYS A 113 25.76 60.14 -9.54
N ARG A 114 26.46 59.14 -8.99
CA ARG A 114 27.03 59.25 -7.63
C ARG A 114 28.30 58.43 -7.38
N SER A 115 29.08 58.15 -8.42
CA SER A 115 30.40 57.56 -8.29
C SER A 115 31.39 58.26 -9.22
N GLY A 116 31.99 59.35 -8.74
CA GLY A 116 33.00 60.08 -9.49
C GLY A 116 33.21 61.51 -9.00
N SER A 117 33.71 61.67 -7.78
CA SER A 117 34.34 62.92 -7.29
C SER A 117 35.00 62.65 -5.93
N LEU A 118 36.07 61.86 -5.94
CA LEU A 118 37.10 61.91 -4.90
C LEU A 118 38.44 62.00 -5.65
N SER A 119 38.86 63.23 -5.90
CA SER A 119 40.23 63.62 -6.17
C SER A 119 40.51 64.82 -5.28
#